data_AF-W7TM72-F1
#
_entry.id   AF-W7TM72-F1
#
_cell.length_a   1.000
_cell.length_b   1.000
_cell.length_c   1.000
_cell.angle_alpha   90.00
_cell.angle_beta   90.00
_cell.angle_gamma   90.00
#
_symmetry.space_group_name_H-M   'P 1'
#
loop_
_entity.id
_entity.type
_entity.pdbx_description
1 polymer ?
#
loop_
_entity_poly.entity_id
_entity_poly.type
_entity_poly.pdbx_seq_one_letter_code
_entity_poly.pdbx_strand_id
1 'polypeptide(L)'
;MGVKEVPLPTYFIEGPSASAEAKYGSVVPGGDVFPKCTYLGPGGLELVGKLTVGFLSQRHTDKDIEKIVEPASSSTFLGADIFLSTDWGQGVAAGYDLSAMGVRDAAGTGSSTVADLAVVLRPRYHFAARPGIYFQRPPYKNHASKPKSKLSHVTRFLSLAPASVAKEKARKWLHAISIEPIPYMTLAALVDEPADVTESPYSVFRTAGMASHKWEGSGGQGEAGRRTCPPASLPTTCNVVSRTMEWWLEFGSRRERILPSSPLRGTRRHARPWMPGASPLAVLACG
;
A
#
# COMPACT_ATOMS: atom_id res chain seq x y z
N MET A 1 -6.10 33.59 10.72
CA MET A 1 -5.87 32.60 9.63
C MET A 1 -6.85 31.47 9.85
N GLY A 2 -7.62 31.05 8.85
CA GLY A 2 -8.57 29.95 9.01
C GLY A 2 -7.82 28.63 9.12
N VAL A 3 -8.04 27.89 10.21
CA VAL A 3 -7.54 26.52 10.35
C VAL A 3 -8.21 25.69 9.26
N LYS A 4 -7.41 25.05 8.40
CA LYS A 4 -7.92 24.16 7.36
C LYS A 4 -8.20 22.82 8.02
N GLU A 5 -9.47 22.47 8.14
CA GLU A 5 -9.89 21.17 8.67
C GLU A 5 -9.97 20.12 7.56
N VAL A 6 -9.70 18.87 7.93
CA VAL A 6 -9.91 17.74 7.03
C VAL A 6 -11.43 17.51 6.92
N PRO A 7 -12.01 17.55 5.70
CA PRO A 7 -13.46 17.52 5.55
C PRO A 7 -14.08 16.16 5.89
N LEU A 8 -13.32 15.07 5.74
CA LEU A 8 -13.78 13.70 5.92
C LEU A 8 -12.78 12.89 6.78
N PRO A 9 -13.25 11.93 7.59
CA PRO A 9 -12.38 10.93 8.22
C PRO A 9 -11.44 10.31 7.19
N THR A 10 -10.15 10.43 7.44
CA THR A 10 -9.07 10.08 6.52
C THR A 10 -8.11 9.14 7.21
N TYR A 11 -8.01 7.92 6.69
CA TYR A 11 -7.07 6.91 7.17
C TYR A 11 -5.93 6.75 6.19
N PHE A 12 -4.70 6.62 6.68
CA PHE A 12 -3.54 6.46 5.81
C PHE A 12 -2.48 5.50 6.38
N ILE A 13 -1.70 4.94 5.44
CA ILE A 13 -0.47 4.20 5.71
C ILE A 13 0.76 4.94 5.18
N GLU A 14 1.91 4.59 5.71
CA GLU A 14 3.18 5.18 5.30
C GLU A 14 3.64 4.73 3.90
N GLY A 15 3.88 5.72 3.04
CA GLY A 15 4.52 5.56 1.75
C GLY A 15 6.07 5.62 1.83
N PRO A 16 6.75 5.57 0.67
CA PRO A 16 8.20 5.52 0.58
C PRO A 16 8.94 6.83 0.85
N SER A 17 8.20 7.92 1.06
CA SER A 17 8.78 9.18 1.53
C SER A 17 9.25 9.07 2.98
N ALA A 18 9.69 10.20 3.55
CA ALA A 18 9.94 10.34 4.99
C ALA A 18 8.80 9.72 5.82
N SER A 19 9.15 9.11 6.96
CA SER A 19 8.17 8.53 7.89
C SER A 19 7.14 9.56 8.30
N ALA A 20 5.94 9.09 8.66
CA ALA A 20 4.91 9.93 9.25
C ALA A 20 5.50 10.65 10.47
N GLU A 21 6.36 9.97 11.23
CA GLU A 21 7.05 10.57 12.36
C GLU A 21 7.99 11.71 11.96
N ALA A 22 8.82 11.50 10.93
CA ALA A 22 9.72 12.54 10.42
C ALA A 22 8.96 13.73 9.83
N LYS A 23 7.73 13.52 9.33
CA LYS A 23 6.94 14.56 8.66
C LYS A 23 6.00 15.31 9.61
N TYR A 24 5.46 14.63 10.61
CA TYR A 24 4.39 15.14 11.45
C TYR A 24 4.73 15.16 12.96
N GLY A 25 5.92 14.71 13.35
CA GLY A 25 6.31 14.58 14.76
C GLY A 25 5.85 13.24 15.36
N SER A 26 5.68 13.14 16.67
CA SER A 26 5.28 11.86 17.28
C SER A 26 3.92 11.39 16.75
N VAL A 27 3.92 10.29 16.00
CA VAL A 27 2.71 9.64 15.48
C VAL A 27 2.65 8.22 16.04
N VAL A 28 1.49 7.83 16.56
CA VAL A 28 1.24 6.50 17.11
C VAL A 28 0.28 5.76 16.17
N PRO A 29 0.50 4.46 15.88
CA PRO A 29 -0.48 3.63 15.16
C PRO A 29 -1.87 3.70 15.83
N GLY A 30 -2.91 3.88 15.02
CA GLY A 30 -4.29 4.11 15.46
C GLY A 30 -4.58 5.53 15.96
N GLY A 31 -3.56 6.40 16.03
CA GLY A 31 -3.69 7.77 16.52
C GLY A 31 -3.99 8.79 15.42
N ASP A 32 -4.70 9.85 15.80
CA ASP A 32 -4.94 11.01 14.94
C ASP A 32 -3.71 11.91 14.89
N VAL A 33 -3.18 12.15 13.68
CA VAL A 33 -2.13 13.16 13.42
C VAL A 33 -2.73 14.56 13.41
N PHE A 34 -3.93 14.67 12.83
CA PHE A 34 -4.77 15.86 12.83
C PHE A 34 -6.21 15.40 13.09
N PRO A 35 -7.12 16.28 13.55
CA PRO A 35 -8.53 15.90 13.70
C PRO A 35 -9.07 15.25 12.42
N LYS A 36 -9.64 14.04 12.55
CA LYS A 36 -10.16 13.23 11.44
C LYS A 36 -9.09 12.69 10.47
N CYS A 37 -7.83 12.65 10.87
CA CYS A 37 -6.74 12.10 10.07
C CYS A 37 -5.91 11.10 10.89
N THR A 38 -6.23 9.83 10.73
CA THR A 38 -5.69 8.73 11.54
C THR A 38 -4.59 7.98 10.80
N TYR A 39 -3.46 7.78 11.48
CA TYR A 39 -2.39 6.89 10.99
C TYR A 39 -2.69 5.45 11.40
N LEU A 40 -2.83 4.55 10.42
CA LEU A 40 -3.15 3.14 10.72
C LEU A 40 -1.97 2.37 11.32
N GLY A 41 -0.74 2.70 10.93
CA GLY A 41 0.46 1.99 11.38
C GLY A 41 1.22 1.25 10.29
N PRO A 42 2.25 0.49 10.69
CA PRO A 42 3.12 -0.21 9.76
C PRO A 42 2.47 -1.44 9.11
N GLY A 43 1.57 -2.12 9.81
CA GLY A 43 0.76 -3.21 9.28
C GLY A 43 -0.21 -3.77 10.33
N GLY A 44 -1.35 -4.29 9.86
CA GLY A 44 -2.40 -4.81 10.72
C GLY A 44 -3.69 -5.13 9.98
N LEU A 45 -4.64 -5.74 10.71
CA LEU A 45 -6.00 -6.03 10.26
C LEU A 45 -6.97 -5.43 11.27
N GLU A 46 -7.67 -4.37 10.87
CA GLU A 46 -8.52 -3.58 11.77
C GLU A 46 -9.92 -3.38 11.21
N LEU A 47 -10.87 -3.11 12.10
CA LEU A 47 -12.22 -2.70 11.72
C LEU A 47 -12.27 -1.17 11.65
N VAL A 48 -12.33 -0.63 10.43
CA VAL A 48 -12.49 0.82 10.20
C VAL A 48 -13.97 1.09 9.90
N GLY A 49 -14.66 1.65 10.90
CA GLY A 49 -16.11 1.78 10.87
C GLY A 49 -16.79 0.40 10.88
N LYS A 50 -17.27 -0.06 9.73
CA LYS A 50 -17.85 -1.41 9.56
C LYS A 50 -17.08 -2.28 8.58
N LEU A 51 -15.97 -1.78 8.04
CA LEU A 51 -15.20 -2.45 7.01
C LEU A 51 -13.98 -3.10 7.63
N THR A 52 -13.73 -4.35 7.28
CA THR A 52 -12.49 -5.03 7.64
C THR A 52 -11.38 -4.56 6.71
N VAL A 53 -10.40 -3.85 7.24
CA VAL A 53 -9.29 -3.25 6.49
C VAL A 53 -7.98 -3.91 6.90
N GLY A 54 -7.40 -4.67 5.97
CA GLY A 54 -6.01 -5.07 6.05
C GLY A 54 -5.12 -3.95 5.52
N PHE A 55 -3.97 -3.73 6.12
CA PHE A 55 -3.03 -2.74 5.61
C PHE A 55 -1.57 -3.14 5.86
N LEU A 56 -0.70 -2.78 4.92
CA LEU A 56 0.75 -3.00 5.02
C LEU A 56 1.51 -1.82 4.42
N SER A 57 2.24 -1.11 5.27
CA SER A 57 3.12 -0.02 4.87
C SER A 57 4.45 -0.53 4.30
N GLN A 58 5.27 0.37 3.75
CA GLN A 58 6.61 -0.01 3.29
C GLN A 58 7.57 -0.36 4.45
N ARG A 59 7.42 0.30 5.61
CA ARG A 59 8.27 0.12 6.79
C ARG A 59 7.59 -0.83 7.78
N HIS A 60 7.26 -2.03 7.31
CA HIS A 60 6.71 -3.08 8.15
C HIS A 60 7.83 -3.97 8.71
N THR A 61 7.54 -4.63 9.82
CA THR A 61 8.34 -5.71 10.39
C THR A 61 7.60 -7.03 10.27
N ASP A 62 8.29 -8.15 10.52
CA ASP A 62 7.66 -9.47 10.53
C ASP A 62 6.49 -9.56 11.53
N LYS A 63 6.60 -8.86 12.67
CA LYS A 63 5.53 -8.75 13.67
C LYS A 63 4.28 -8.07 13.12
N ASP A 64 4.43 -7.14 12.19
CA ASP A 64 3.30 -6.45 11.57
C ASP A 64 2.62 -7.34 10.53
N ILE A 65 3.37 -8.24 9.89
CA ILE A 65 2.83 -9.29 9.02
C ILE A 65 2.04 -10.31 9.86
N GLU A 66 2.59 -10.73 11.00
CA GLU A 66 1.92 -11.67 11.93
C GLU A 66 0.55 -11.13 12.40
N LYS A 67 0.45 -9.84 12.73
CA LYS A 67 -0.83 -9.17 13.07
C LYS A 67 -1.90 -9.27 11.99
N ILE A 68 -1.51 -9.55 10.74
CA ILE A 68 -2.43 -9.74 9.61
C ILE A 68 -2.71 -11.23 9.44
N VAL A 69 -1.66 -12.05 9.40
CA VAL A 69 -1.74 -13.48 9.10
C VAL A 69 -2.46 -14.26 10.19
N GLU A 70 -2.20 -13.97 11.47
CA GLU A 70 -2.84 -14.66 12.59
C GLU A 70 -4.36 -14.57 12.56
N PRO A 71 -4.99 -13.37 12.52
CA PRO A 71 -6.45 -13.29 12.45
C PRO A 71 -7.01 -13.77 11.11
N ALA A 72 -6.28 -13.58 10.01
CA ALA A 72 -6.73 -14.02 8.68
C ALA A 72 -6.68 -15.55 8.49
N SER A 73 -5.92 -16.26 9.32
CA SER A 73 -5.84 -17.72 9.34
C SER A 73 -7.00 -18.38 10.08
N SER A 74 -7.82 -17.60 10.80
CA SER A 74 -9.02 -18.12 11.46
C SER A 74 -10.02 -18.69 10.45
N SER A 75 -10.65 -19.82 10.79
CA SER A 75 -11.72 -20.42 9.97
C SER A 75 -12.97 -19.53 9.86
N THR A 76 -13.14 -18.58 10.80
CA THR A 76 -14.24 -17.60 10.77
C THR A 76 -13.93 -16.39 9.89
N PHE A 77 -12.68 -16.23 9.44
CA PHE A 77 -12.28 -15.08 8.64
C PHE A 77 -12.77 -15.23 7.19
N LEU A 78 -13.79 -14.44 6.86
CA LEU A 78 -14.43 -14.47 5.55
C LEU A 78 -13.62 -13.78 4.45
N GLY A 79 -12.71 -12.89 4.83
CA GLY A 79 -11.94 -12.03 3.92
C GLY A 79 -11.94 -10.58 4.41
N ALA A 80 -11.10 -9.74 3.80
CA ALA A 80 -11.07 -8.31 4.05
C ALA A 80 -11.97 -7.55 3.06
N ASP A 81 -12.61 -6.47 3.50
CA ASP A 81 -13.31 -5.58 2.60
C ASP A 81 -12.31 -4.79 1.75
N ILE A 82 -11.25 -4.31 2.39
CA ILE A 82 -10.21 -3.50 1.77
C ILE A 82 -8.82 -3.99 2.21
N PHE A 83 -7.90 -4.06 1.27
CA PHE A 83 -6.47 -4.19 1.55
C PHE A 83 -5.74 -2.95 1.02
N LEU A 84 -5.02 -2.25 1.91
CA LEU A 84 -4.18 -1.10 1.56
C LEU A 84 -2.71 -1.52 1.59
N SER A 85 -1.98 -1.36 0.50
CA SER A 85 -0.54 -1.62 0.50
C SER A 85 0.24 -0.49 -0.17
N THR A 86 1.49 -0.31 0.25
CA THR A 86 2.36 0.67 -0.42
C THR A 86 2.83 0.14 -1.77
N ASP A 87 3.31 -1.10 -1.83
CA ASP A 87 3.74 -1.77 -3.05
C ASP A 87 2.64 -2.65 -3.65
N TRP A 88 2.75 -2.91 -4.96
CA TRP A 88 1.93 -3.93 -5.63
C TRP A 88 2.27 -5.33 -5.12
N GLY A 89 1.31 -6.26 -5.20
CA GLY A 89 1.65 -7.68 -5.10
C GLY A 89 2.46 -8.11 -6.31
N GLN A 90 3.58 -8.79 -6.09
CA GLN A 90 4.38 -9.33 -7.20
C GLN A 90 3.51 -10.21 -8.10
N GLY A 91 3.59 -10.01 -9.42
CA GLY A 91 2.76 -10.72 -10.39
C GLY A 91 1.38 -10.11 -10.68
N VAL A 92 0.94 -9.10 -9.93
CA VAL A 92 -0.39 -8.50 -10.13
C VAL A 92 -0.57 -7.89 -11.52
N ALA A 93 0.52 -7.50 -12.18
CA ALA A 93 0.52 -6.99 -13.54
C ALA A 93 1.15 -7.95 -14.56
N ALA A 94 1.34 -9.23 -14.20
CA ALA A 94 1.79 -10.25 -15.14
C ALA A 94 0.79 -10.36 -16.31
N GLY A 95 1.32 -10.36 -17.53
CA GLY A 95 0.53 -10.39 -18.77
C GLY A 95 0.08 -9.03 -19.31
N TYR A 96 0.43 -7.92 -18.64
CA TYR A 96 0.14 -6.57 -19.10
C TYR A 96 1.41 -5.84 -19.55
N ASP A 97 1.35 -5.16 -20.69
CA ASP A 97 2.41 -4.25 -21.12
C ASP A 97 2.19 -2.87 -20.49
N LEU A 98 3.03 -2.53 -19.52
CA LEU A 98 3.02 -1.26 -18.81
C LEU A 98 4.26 -0.41 -19.13
N SER A 99 5.02 -0.77 -20.18
CA SER A 99 6.27 -0.11 -20.55
C SER A 99 6.07 1.38 -20.87
N ALA A 100 4.97 1.72 -21.55
CA ALA A 100 4.58 3.09 -21.85
C ALA A 100 4.32 3.94 -20.59
N MET A 101 4.04 3.32 -19.45
CA MET A 101 3.86 3.96 -18.15
C MET A 101 5.14 3.91 -17.29
N GLY A 102 6.27 3.48 -17.85
CA GLY A 102 7.56 3.42 -17.17
C GLY A 102 7.81 2.15 -16.37
N VAL A 103 6.92 1.14 -16.45
CA VAL A 103 7.11 -0.15 -15.78
C VAL A 103 7.64 -1.16 -16.80
N ARG A 104 8.95 -1.41 -16.75
CA ARG A 104 9.65 -2.28 -17.72
C ARG A 104 9.43 -3.77 -17.50
N ASP A 105 9.31 -4.19 -16.23
CA ASP A 105 9.04 -5.57 -15.86
C ASP A 105 7.76 -5.63 -15.00
N ALA A 106 6.61 -5.72 -15.66
CA ALA A 106 5.32 -5.76 -14.98
C ALA A 106 5.10 -7.05 -14.18
N ALA A 107 5.75 -8.16 -14.55
CA ALA A 107 5.62 -9.43 -13.86
C ALA A 107 6.44 -9.48 -12.56
N GLY A 108 7.68 -8.98 -12.60
CA GLY A 108 8.57 -8.94 -11.44
C GLY A 108 8.35 -7.75 -10.51
N THR A 109 7.68 -6.67 -10.96
CA THR A 109 7.38 -5.50 -10.13
C THR A 109 6.43 -5.84 -8.99
N GLY A 110 6.78 -5.39 -7.78
CA GLY A 110 5.97 -5.53 -6.58
C GLY A 110 6.70 -6.28 -5.47
N SER A 111 5.96 -6.64 -4.44
CA SER A 111 6.42 -7.36 -3.25
C SER A 111 5.78 -8.74 -3.21
N SER A 112 6.59 -9.78 -2.98
CA SER A 112 6.12 -11.14 -2.72
C SER A 112 5.27 -11.19 -1.45
N THR A 113 5.70 -10.50 -0.38
CA THR A 113 4.93 -10.37 0.87
C THR A 113 3.54 -9.82 0.63
N VAL A 114 3.39 -8.78 -0.19
CA VAL A 114 2.07 -8.22 -0.53
C VAL A 114 1.24 -9.20 -1.34
N ALA A 115 1.86 -9.98 -2.24
CA ALA A 115 1.17 -11.04 -2.98
C ALA A 115 0.64 -12.14 -2.04
N ASP A 116 1.47 -12.60 -1.10
CA ASP A 116 1.09 -13.61 -0.11
C ASP A 116 -0.04 -13.10 0.79
N LEU A 117 0.07 -11.86 1.27
CA LEU A 117 -0.99 -11.23 2.08
C LEU A 117 -2.28 -11.06 1.30
N ALA A 118 -2.24 -10.72 0.00
CA ALA A 118 -3.45 -10.62 -0.81
C ALA A 118 -4.15 -11.98 -0.97
N VAL A 119 -3.41 -13.08 -1.00
CA VAL A 119 -3.96 -14.45 -1.00
C VAL A 119 -4.57 -14.80 0.36
N VAL A 120 -3.87 -14.48 1.45
CA VAL A 120 -4.33 -14.76 2.82
C VAL A 120 -5.56 -13.93 3.19
N LEU A 121 -5.55 -12.63 2.86
CA LEU A 121 -6.62 -11.70 3.19
C LEU A 121 -7.86 -11.85 2.32
N ARG A 122 -7.69 -12.32 1.07
CA ARG A 122 -8.77 -12.37 0.07
C ARG A 122 -9.57 -11.06 0.08
N PRO A 123 -8.95 -9.91 -0.25
CA PRO A 123 -9.65 -8.65 -0.15
C PRO A 123 -10.71 -8.50 -1.24
N ARG A 124 -11.78 -7.75 -1.02
CA ARG A 124 -12.68 -7.35 -2.11
C ARG A 124 -12.10 -6.23 -2.97
N TYR A 125 -11.37 -5.31 -2.33
CA TYR A 125 -10.62 -4.25 -2.99
C TYR A 125 -9.19 -4.23 -2.50
N HIS A 126 -8.23 -4.19 -3.41
CA HIS A 126 -6.82 -4.01 -3.08
C HIS A 126 -6.34 -2.70 -3.72
N PHE A 127 -6.03 -1.73 -2.88
CA PHE A 127 -5.45 -0.46 -3.29
C PHE A 127 -3.96 -0.45 -3.04
N ALA A 128 -3.19 -0.10 -4.07
CA ALA A 128 -1.74 0.04 -3.98
C ALA A 128 -1.26 1.35 -4.60
N ALA A 129 -0.03 1.76 -4.26
CA ALA A 129 0.51 3.05 -4.74
C ALA A 129 1.73 2.89 -5.66
N ARG A 130 2.74 2.11 -5.27
CA ARG A 130 4.00 1.96 -6.01
C ARG A 130 3.86 0.93 -7.13
N PRO A 131 4.27 1.26 -8.37
CA PRO A 131 5.35 2.20 -8.72
C PRO A 131 4.94 3.65 -9.00
N GLY A 132 3.73 4.08 -8.64
CA GLY A 132 3.27 5.46 -8.79
C GLY A 132 2.55 5.72 -10.11
N ILE A 133 1.91 4.69 -10.65
CA ILE A 133 1.09 4.77 -11.86
C ILE A 133 -0.35 4.40 -11.55
N TYR A 134 -1.29 4.95 -12.31
CA TYR A 134 -2.65 4.44 -12.29
C TYR A 134 -2.71 3.17 -13.13
N PHE A 135 -3.14 2.07 -12.53
CA PHE A 135 -3.35 0.80 -13.20
C PHE A 135 -4.55 0.12 -12.58
N GLN A 136 -5.47 -0.35 -13.42
CA GLN A 136 -6.64 -1.10 -12.98
C GLN A 136 -6.66 -2.42 -13.72
N ARG A 137 -6.63 -3.51 -12.97
CA ARG A 137 -6.72 -4.86 -13.51
C ARG A 137 -8.20 -5.28 -13.56
N PRO A 138 -8.61 -6.09 -14.55
CA PRO A 138 -9.80 -6.92 -14.44
C PRO A 138 -9.84 -7.67 -13.09
N PRO A 139 -11.02 -7.86 -12.48
CA PRO A 139 -11.14 -8.54 -11.19
C PRO A 139 -10.60 -9.96 -11.26
N TYR A 140 -10.06 -10.48 -10.14
CA TYR A 140 -9.57 -11.86 -10.09
C TYR A 140 -10.23 -12.66 -8.97
N LYS A 141 -10.33 -13.98 -9.18
CA LYS A 141 -10.92 -14.90 -8.19
C LYS A 141 -9.96 -15.14 -7.04
N ASN A 142 -10.49 -15.13 -5.81
CA ASN A 142 -9.76 -15.55 -4.61
C ASN A 142 -9.86 -17.06 -4.34
N HIS A 143 -10.62 -17.80 -5.16
CA HIS A 143 -10.90 -19.22 -5.00
C HIS A 143 -10.69 -19.96 -6.32
N ALA A 144 -10.22 -21.20 -6.26
CA ALA A 144 -9.89 -22.00 -7.45
C ALA A 144 -11.06 -22.86 -7.97
N SER A 145 -12.09 -23.13 -7.13
CA SER A 145 -13.03 -24.23 -7.42
C SER A 145 -14.43 -24.03 -6.84
N LYS A 146 -15.43 -24.63 -7.50
CA LYS A 146 -16.81 -24.79 -7.02
C LYS A 146 -16.85 -25.79 -5.84
N PRO A 147 -17.80 -25.68 -4.89
CA PRO A 147 -18.97 -24.80 -4.85
C PRO A 147 -18.69 -23.38 -4.37
N LYS A 148 -19.49 -22.41 -4.86
CA LYS A 148 -19.44 -21.02 -4.42
C LYS A 148 -19.79 -20.93 -2.93
N SER A 149 -18.91 -20.33 -2.15
CA SER A 149 -19.06 -20.13 -0.70
C SER A 149 -18.85 -18.65 -0.35
N LYS A 150 -18.95 -18.28 0.94
CA LYS A 150 -18.63 -16.91 1.39
C LYS A 150 -17.16 -16.52 1.13
N LEU A 151 -16.29 -17.49 0.86
CA LEU A 151 -14.89 -17.27 0.51
C LEU A 151 -14.66 -17.11 -1.01
N SER A 152 -15.72 -17.19 -1.82
CA SER A 152 -15.66 -17.21 -3.28
C SER A 152 -15.82 -15.83 -3.93
N HIS A 153 -15.58 -14.75 -3.18
CA HIS A 153 -15.62 -13.40 -3.74
C HIS A 153 -14.38 -13.11 -4.61
N VAL A 154 -14.47 -12.03 -5.38
CA VAL A 154 -13.40 -11.56 -6.27
C VAL A 154 -12.68 -10.37 -5.66
N THR A 155 -11.40 -10.19 -6.02
CA THR A 155 -10.64 -8.97 -5.71
C THR A 155 -10.66 -8.03 -6.90
N ARG A 156 -10.87 -6.74 -6.63
CA ARG A 156 -10.67 -5.64 -7.57
C ARG A 156 -9.38 -4.90 -7.20
N PHE A 157 -8.37 -5.00 -8.05
CA PHE A 157 -7.08 -4.35 -7.83
C PHE A 157 -7.01 -2.97 -8.51
N LEU A 158 -6.62 -1.95 -7.75
CA LEU A 158 -6.42 -0.59 -8.23
C LEU A 158 -5.10 -0.03 -7.71
N SER A 159 -4.22 0.34 -8.63
CA SER A 159 -3.09 1.20 -8.34
C SER A 159 -3.48 2.66 -8.56
N LEU A 160 -3.18 3.52 -7.60
CA LEU A 160 -3.43 4.95 -7.68
C LEU A 160 -2.14 5.71 -8.00
N ALA A 161 -2.25 6.72 -8.87
CA ALA A 161 -1.14 7.62 -9.16
C ALA A 161 -0.93 8.63 -8.00
N PRO A 162 0.27 9.19 -7.84
CA PRO A 162 0.52 10.27 -6.90
C PRO A 162 -0.40 11.47 -7.14
N ALA A 163 -0.91 12.06 -6.07
CA ALA A 163 -1.67 13.30 -6.16
C ALA A 163 -0.79 14.41 -6.77
N SER A 164 -1.33 15.11 -7.76
CA SER A 164 -0.65 16.24 -8.41
C SER A 164 -1.60 17.43 -8.52
N VAL A 165 -1.02 18.63 -8.41
CA VAL A 165 -1.70 19.90 -8.71
C VAL A 165 -1.88 20.11 -10.22
N ALA A 166 -1.11 19.41 -11.05
CA ALA A 166 -1.27 19.46 -12.51
C ALA A 166 -2.52 18.66 -12.91
N LYS A 167 -3.39 19.27 -13.73
CA LYS A 167 -4.58 18.61 -14.30
C LYS A 167 -4.20 17.68 -15.45
N GLU A 168 -3.40 16.65 -15.17
CA GLU A 168 -3.19 15.55 -16.10
C GLU A 168 -4.32 14.54 -15.96
N LYS A 169 -5.22 14.48 -16.95
CA LYS A 169 -6.36 13.55 -16.97
C LYS A 169 -5.95 12.07 -16.83
N ALA A 170 -4.69 11.75 -17.14
CA ALA A 170 -4.14 10.39 -17.05
C ALA A 170 -3.78 9.96 -15.62
N ARG A 171 -3.63 10.89 -14.66
CA ARG A 171 -3.24 10.57 -13.27
C ARG A 171 -4.47 10.50 -12.38
N LYS A 172 -5.11 9.33 -12.34
CA LYS A 172 -6.19 9.07 -11.38
C LYS A 172 -5.58 8.76 -10.01
N TRP A 173 -5.80 9.67 -9.06
CA TRP A 173 -5.30 9.59 -7.68
C TRP A 173 -6.42 9.44 -6.65
N LEU A 174 -7.68 9.51 -7.07
CA LEU A 174 -8.87 9.33 -6.23
C LEU A 174 -9.80 8.31 -6.85
N HIS A 175 -10.32 7.39 -6.02
CA HIS A 175 -11.33 6.42 -6.40
C HIS A 175 -12.40 6.36 -5.31
N ALA A 176 -13.67 6.41 -5.73
CA ALA A 176 -14.81 6.34 -4.82
C ALA A 176 -15.55 5.02 -5.05
N ILE A 177 -15.86 4.31 -3.96
CA ILE A 177 -16.57 3.04 -3.99
C ILE A 177 -17.71 3.06 -2.98
N SER A 178 -18.83 2.45 -3.36
CA SER A 178 -19.90 2.09 -2.42
C SER A 178 -19.70 0.63 -2.05
N ILE A 179 -19.39 0.36 -0.78
CA ILE A 179 -19.06 -0.97 -0.30
C ILE A 179 -19.96 -1.37 0.86
N GLU A 180 -20.68 -2.48 0.68
CA GLU A 180 -21.36 -3.17 1.78
C GLU A 180 -20.38 -4.15 2.42
N PRO A 181 -20.16 -4.12 3.74
CA PRO A 181 -19.20 -5.00 4.40
C PRO A 181 -19.55 -6.49 4.24
N ILE A 182 -18.54 -7.34 4.10
CA ILE A 182 -18.70 -8.81 3.91
C ILE A 182 -19.70 -9.45 4.89
N PRO A 183 -19.69 -9.16 6.20
CA PRO A 183 -20.63 -9.81 7.13
C PRO A 183 -22.11 -9.50 6.85
N TYR A 184 -22.41 -8.38 6.20
CA TYR A 184 -23.77 -7.93 5.92
C TYR A 184 -24.24 -8.26 4.50
N MET A 185 -23.32 -8.63 3.60
CA MET A 185 -23.67 -9.00 2.23
C MET A 185 -24.41 -10.35 2.14
N THR A 186 -25.34 -10.42 1.19
CA THR A 186 -25.93 -11.71 0.80
C THR A 186 -24.90 -12.59 0.08
N LEU A 187 -25.05 -13.92 0.18
CA LEU A 187 -24.16 -14.85 -0.52
C LEU A 187 -24.15 -14.60 -2.03
N ALA A 188 -25.33 -14.36 -2.62
CA ALA A 188 -25.47 -14.09 -4.05
C ALA A 188 -24.68 -12.86 -4.51
N ALA A 189 -24.75 -11.76 -3.76
CA ALA A 189 -23.99 -10.54 -4.06
C ALA A 189 -22.47 -10.73 -3.85
N LEU A 190 -22.09 -11.53 -2.84
CA LEU A 190 -20.68 -11.77 -2.51
C LEU A 190 -19.96 -12.63 -3.57
N VAL A 191 -20.68 -13.59 -4.16
CA VAL A 191 -20.14 -14.52 -5.18
C VAL A 191 -20.45 -14.11 -6.61
N ASP A 192 -20.98 -12.90 -6.79
CA ASP A 192 -21.22 -12.33 -8.11
C ASP A 192 -19.89 -12.10 -8.82
N GLU A 193 -19.74 -12.75 -9.97
CA GLU A 193 -18.52 -12.73 -10.76
C GLU A 193 -18.78 -11.90 -12.01
N PRO A 194 -18.05 -10.80 -12.22
CA PRO A 194 -18.18 -10.01 -13.43
C PRO A 194 -17.67 -10.80 -14.66
N ALA A 195 -18.15 -10.44 -15.84
CA ALA A 195 -17.86 -11.16 -17.08
C ALA A 195 -16.36 -11.18 -17.45
N ASP A 196 -15.58 -10.21 -16.97
CA ASP A 196 -14.14 -10.05 -17.21
C ASP A 196 -13.26 -10.65 -16.11
N VAL A 197 -13.83 -11.48 -15.21
CA VAL A 197 -13.08 -12.08 -14.11
C VAL A 197 -11.93 -12.98 -14.61
N THR A 198 -10.75 -12.81 -14.04
CA THR A 198 -9.56 -13.64 -14.32
C THR A 198 -9.27 -14.59 -13.17
N GLU A 199 -8.39 -15.56 -13.41
CA GLU A 199 -7.77 -16.33 -12.33
C GLU A 199 -6.82 -15.46 -11.48
N SER A 200 -6.54 -15.90 -10.26
CA SER A 200 -5.67 -15.18 -9.33
C SER A 200 -4.26 -14.99 -9.91
N PRO A 201 -3.71 -13.76 -9.96
CA PRO A 201 -2.34 -13.53 -10.44
C PRO A 201 -1.26 -14.17 -9.57
N TYR A 202 -1.58 -14.43 -8.30
CA TYR A 202 -0.62 -14.90 -7.31
C TYR A 202 -0.51 -16.44 -7.30
N SER A 203 -1.37 -17.13 -8.04
CA SER A 203 -1.34 -18.61 -8.13
C SER A 203 -0.03 -19.15 -8.71
N VAL A 204 0.61 -18.42 -9.63
CA VAL A 204 1.84 -18.82 -10.34
C VAL A 204 3.09 -18.68 -9.44
N PHE A 205 3.10 -17.72 -8.52
CA PHE A 205 4.26 -17.43 -7.67
C PHE A 205 4.36 -18.36 -6.45
N ARG A 206 3.30 -19.13 -6.15
CA ARG A 206 3.27 -20.11 -5.04
C ARG A 206 4.24 -21.29 -5.21
N THR A 207 4.58 -21.65 -6.45
CA THR A 207 5.39 -22.86 -6.73
C THR A 207 6.89 -22.63 -6.52
N ALA A 208 7.35 -21.37 -6.40
CA ALA A 208 8.78 -21.04 -6.31
C ALA A 208 9.28 -20.74 -4.88
N GLY A 209 8.40 -20.47 -3.91
CA GLY A 209 8.81 -19.96 -2.58
C GLY A 209 8.35 -20.74 -1.35
N MET A 210 7.48 -21.74 -1.49
CA MET A 210 6.85 -22.43 -0.34
C MET A 210 7.24 -23.90 -0.19
N ALA A 211 8.43 -24.25 -0.66
CA ALA A 211 9.13 -25.46 -0.25
C ALA A 211 10.25 -25.10 0.72
N SER A 212 9.93 -24.62 1.94
CA SER A 212 10.76 -24.72 3.17
C SER A 212 10.50 -23.63 4.23
N HIS A 213 9.27 -23.45 4.72
CA HIS A 213 9.08 -22.96 6.10
C HIS A 213 7.90 -23.70 6.73
N LYS A 214 8.17 -24.97 7.04
CA LYS A 214 7.31 -25.79 7.90
C LYS A 214 7.64 -25.40 9.34
N TRP A 215 6.77 -24.61 9.97
CA TRP A 215 6.77 -24.41 11.41
C TRP A 215 6.31 -25.72 12.06
N GLU A 216 7.26 -26.51 12.56
CA GLU A 216 6.98 -27.80 13.19
C GLU A 216 7.39 -27.70 14.67
N GLY A 217 6.37 -27.73 15.54
CA GLY A 217 6.53 -27.76 16.99
C GLY A 217 7.15 -29.07 17.45
N SER A 218 8.09 -28.92 18.39
CA SER A 218 8.70 -29.91 19.30
C SER A 218 8.16 -31.36 19.26
N GLY A 219 9.05 -32.32 18.92
CA GLY A 219 8.86 -33.74 19.18
C GLY A 219 10.00 -34.63 18.66
N GLY A 220 10.97 -34.92 19.53
CA GLY A 220 11.72 -36.20 19.65
C GLY A 220 12.41 -36.87 18.44
N GLN A 221 13.74 -36.94 18.54
CA GLN A 221 14.66 -38.05 18.19
C GLN A 221 14.69 -38.63 16.76
N GLY A 222 15.90 -38.67 16.17
CA GLY A 222 16.25 -39.70 15.18
C GLY A 222 17.15 -39.27 14.02
N GLU A 223 18.46 -39.44 14.24
CA GLU A 223 19.44 -40.01 13.30
C GLU A 223 19.92 -39.26 12.03
N ALA A 224 21.22 -39.46 11.79
CA ALA A 224 22.10 -38.71 10.92
C ALA A 224 21.98 -39.10 9.44
N GLY A 225 22.02 -38.09 8.55
CA GLY A 225 22.06 -38.28 7.11
C GLY A 225 22.83 -37.17 6.40
N ARG A 226 24.16 -37.32 6.38
CA ARG A 226 25.14 -36.45 5.72
C ARG A 226 24.84 -36.34 4.20
N ARG A 227 24.48 -35.16 3.71
CA ARG A 227 24.59 -34.79 2.27
C ARG A 227 25.05 -33.34 2.11
N THR A 228 26.27 -33.20 1.61
CA THR A 228 26.94 -31.96 1.22
C THR A 228 26.50 -31.54 -0.18
N CYS A 229 26.22 -30.24 -0.39
CA CYS A 229 26.24 -29.60 -1.70
C CYS A 229 27.33 -28.51 -1.73
N PRO A 230 27.99 -28.29 -2.89
CA PRO A 230 29.24 -27.53 -2.98
C PRO A 230 29.04 -26.00 -3.08
N PRO A 231 30.09 -25.19 -2.83
CA PRO A 231 29.98 -23.73 -2.75
C PRO A 231 30.09 -23.08 -4.13
N ALA A 232 29.20 -22.13 -4.43
CA ALA A 232 29.40 -21.19 -5.54
C ALA A 232 29.65 -19.79 -4.98
N SER A 233 30.82 -19.28 -5.35
CA SER A 233 31.51 -18.07 -4.93
C SER A 233 30.83 -16.77 -5.38
N LEU A 234 30.83 -15.79 -4.48
CA LEU A 234 30.71 -14.35 -4.79
C LEU A 234 31.90 -13.90 -5.67
N PRO A 235 31.76 -12.75 -6.35
CA PRO A 235 32.66 -11.67 -5.96
C PRO A 235 31.94 -10.38 -5.60
N THR A 236 32.36 -9.87 -4.45
CA THR A 236 32.30 -8.49 -3.99
C THR A 236 32.91 -7.54 -5.02
N THR A 237 32.20 -6.47 -5.39
CA THR A 237 32.81 -5.14 -5.49
C THR A 237 31.76 -4.08 -5.12
N CYS A 238 32.00 -3.48 -3.96
CA CYS A 238 31.37 -2.27 -3.49
C CYS A 238 32.06 -1.10 -4.19
N ASN A 239 31.32 -0.27 -4.92
CA ASN A 239 31.75 1.07 -5.30
C ASN A 239 30.69 2.05 -4.80
N VAL A 240 30.95 2.60 -3.61
CA VAL A 240 30.34 3.84 -3.15
C VAL A 240 31.04 4.97 -3.89
N VAL A 241 30.36 5.55 -4.87
CA VAL A 241 30.70 6.90 -5.35
C VAL A 241 29.63 7.83 -4.79
N SER A 242 29.95 8.39 -3.62
CA SER A 242 29.39 9.66 -3.20
C SER A 242 29.95 10.73 -4.12
N ARG A 243 29.09 11.42 -4.88
CA ARG A 243 29.37 12.78 -5.35
C ARG A 243 28.08 13.57 -5.43
N THR A 244 27.97 14.45 -4.44
CA THR A 244 27.42 15.80 -4.50
C THR A 244 27.26 16.35 -5.91
N MET A 245 26.07 16.88 -6.20
CA MET A 245 25.95 17.99 -7.13
C MET A 245 24.88 18.96 -6.61
N GLU A 246 25.41 20.03 -6.03
CA GLU A 246 24.75 21.29 -5.78
C GLU A 246 24.18 21.83 -7.10
N TRP A 247 23.08 22.56 -7.01
CA TRP A 247 22.77 23.60 -7.97
C TRP A 247 22.75 24.94 -7.22
N TRP A 248 23.75 25.75 -7.52
CA TRP A 248 23.71 27.20 -7.31
C TRP A 248 22.82 27.82 -8.39
N LEU A 249 21.95 28.74 -7.99
CA LEU A 249 21.53 29.84 -8.85
C LEU A 249 21.86 31.12 -8.09
N GLU A 250 22.98 31.74 -8.48
CA GLU A 250 23.28 33.14 -8.19
C GLU A 250 22.21 34.03 -8.84
N PHE A 251 21.64 34.95 -8.07
CA PHE A 251 21.40 36.29 -8.55
C PHE A 251 21.98 37.27 -7.54
N GLY A 252 22.91 38.07 -8.03
CA GLY A 252 23.72 38.97 -7.23
C GLY A 252 22.94 40.10 -6.55
N SER A 253 23.56 40.54 -5.46
CA SER A 253 23.65 41.93 -5.00
C SER A 253 22.35 42.63 -4.56
N ARG A 254 21.99 42.45 -3.30
CA ARG A 254 22.10 43.51 -2.28
C ARG A 254 21.65 43.00 -0.90
N ARG A 255 22.46 43.31 0.11
CA ARG A 255 22.14 43.16 1.54
C ARG A 255 21.21 44.29 1.97
N GLU A 256 20.18 43.95 2.74
CA GLU A 256 19.64 44.85 3.76
C GLU A 256 19.07 44.03 4.93
N ARG A 257 19.32 44.53 6.14
CA ARG A 257 19.00 43.90 7.43
C ARG A 257 17.95 44.78 8.10
N ILE A 258 16.79 44.23 8.50
CA ILE A 258 15.81 44.99 9.30
C ILE A 258 15.24 44.10 10.42
N LEU A 259 15.36 44.63 11.65
CA LEU A 259 14.87 44.12 12.95
C LEU A 259 13.35 44.33 13.12
N PRO A 260 12.69 43.71 14.12
CA PRO A 260 11.23 43.65 14.21
C PRO A 260 10.62 44.88 14.89
N SER A 261 9.47 45.34 14.39
CA SER A 261 8.49 46.08 15.19
C SER A 261 7.09 46.02 14.56
N SER A 262 6.10 46.16 15.43
CA SER A 262 4.69 45.73 15.34
C SER A 262 3.77 46.68 14.53
N PRO A 263 2.43 46.67 14.69
CA PRO A 263 1.48 46.30 13.63
C PRO A 263 0.67 47.48 13.05
N LEU A 264 0.00 47.29 11.90
CA LEU A 264 -1.41 47.70 11.62
C LEU A 264 -1.79 47.62 10.12
N ARG A 265 -3.07 47.26 9.90
CA ARG A 265 -3.98 47.51 8.75
C ARG A 265 -3.58 47.11 7.32
N GLY A 266 -4.14 45.96 6.90
CA GLY A 266 -5.21 45.88 5.90
C GLY A 266 -4.92 46.24 4.45
N THR A 267 -4.99 45.24 3.57
CA THR A 267 -5.82 45.26 2.35
C THR A 267 -5.97 43.83 1.81
N ARG A 268 -7.19 43.47 1.40
CA ARG A 268 -7.50 42.22 0.68
C ARG A 268 -6.90 42.27 -0.72
N ARG A 269 -6.10 41.26 -1.10
CA ARG A 269 -6.11 40.69 -2.46
C ARG A 269 -5.85 39.18 -2.37
N HIS A 270 -6.68 38.44 -3.11
CA HIS A 270 -6.62 36.99 -3.24
C HIS A 270 -5.30 36.55 -3.90
N ALA A 271 -4.57 35.63 -3.26
CA ALA A 271 -3.69 34.68 -3.92
C ALA A 271 -3.36 33.53 -2.94
N ARG A 272 -3.68 32.29 -3.34
CA ARG A 272 -3.17 31.07 -2.67
C ARG A 272 -1.68 30.92 -3.02
N PRO A 273 -0.88 30.30 -2.13
CA PRO A 273 -0.50 28.92 -2.43
C PRO A 273 -0.56 27.99 -1.20
N TRP A 274 -0.86 26.71 -1.44
CA TRP A 274 -0.73 25.60 -0.49
C TRP A 274 0.42 24.70 -0.98
N MET A 275 1.16 24.12 -0.03
CA MET A 275 2.50 23.55 -0.14
C MET A 275 2.73 22.57 -1.32
N PRO A 276 3.89 22.61 -2.00
CA PRO A 276 4.32 21.60 -2.97
C PRO A 276 4.92 20.37 -2.26
N GLY A 277 4.65 19.15 -2.75
CA GLY A 277 5.47 17.97 -2.41
C GLY A 277 4.81 16.79 -1.69
N ALA A 278 3.53 16.49 -1.89
CA ALA A 278 2.92 15.27 -1.34
C ALA A 278 3.11 14.04 -2.26
N SER A 279 4.14 13.23 -1.97
CA SER A 279 4.30 11.85 -2.46
C SER A 279 3.31 10.90 -1.76
N PRO A 280 3.07 9.67 -2.28
CA PRO A 280 1.74 9.06 -2.34
C PRO A 280 1.21 8.65 -0.97
N LEU A 281 0.05 9.19 -0.60
CA LEU A 281 -0.80 8.66 0.45
C LEU A 281 -1.89 7.82 -0.22
N ALA A 282 -2.01 6.55 0.16
CA ALA A 282 -3.28 5.84 -0.01
C ALA A 282 -4.21 6.38 1.08
N VAL A 283 -5.22 7.15 0.67
CA VAL A 283 -6.22 7.75 1.57
C VAL A 283 -7.51 6.99 1.41
N LEU A 284 -7.97 6.35 2.49
CA LEU A 284 -9.35 5.90 2.60
C LEU A 284 -10.16 7.02 3.24
N ALA A 285 -11.16 7.53 2.52
CA ALA A 285 -12.15 8.46 3.04
C ALA A 285 -13.48 7.72 3.21
N CYS A 286 -13.98 7.62 4.44
CA CYS A 286 -15.32 7.12 4.71
C CYS A 286 -16.29 8.30 4.80
N GLY A 287 -17.35 8.26 3.98
CA GLY A 287 -18.45 9.24 3.98
C GLY A 287 -19.63 8.77 4.80
#